data_AF-A0A962YHJ2-F1
#
_entry.id   AF-A0A962YHJ2-F1
#
_cell.length_a   1.000
_cell.length_b   1.000
_cell.length_c   1.000
_cell.angle_alpha   90.00
_cell.angle_beta   90.00
_cell.angle_gamma   90.00
#
_symmetry.space_group_name_H-M   'P 1'
#
loop_
_entity.id
_entity.type
_entity.pdbx_description
1 polymer ?
#
loop_
_entity_poly.entity_id
_entity_poly.type
_entity_poly.pdbx_seq_one_letter_code
_entity_poly.pdbx_strand_id
1 'polypeptide(L)'
;ILAVLEPRSNTMRLGIFADALGQALAPADAVYFYQPPNQDWRPPDHDDLPPLLHFNDVGQLVEQLSTSAQSGDHILIMSNGGFENIHQRLLDRLQECFTA
;
A
#
# COMPACT_ATOMS: atom_id res chain seq x y z
N ILE A 1 -0.52 -7.64 9.36
CA ILE A 1 -1.20 -6.63 8.54
C ILE A 1 -0.28 -6.17 7.42
N LEU A 2 -0.71 -6.29 6.16
CA LEU A 2 -0.08 -5.68 4.99
C LEU A 2 -0.79 -4.35 4.69
N ALA A 3 -0.08 -3.22 4.81
CA ALA A 3 -0.66 -1.90 4.59
C ALA A 3 -0.43 -1.43 3.16
N VAL A 4 -1.46 -0.94 2.46
CA VAL A 4 -1.38 -0.46 1.08
C VAL A 4 -1.86 0.98 1.01
N LEU A 5 -1.04 1.88 0.48
CA LEU A 5 -1.31 3.33 0.50
C LEU A 5 -1.25 3.96 -0.89
N GLU A 6 -2.24 4.81 -1.17
CA GLU A 6 -2.20 5.78 -2.27
C GLU A 6 -2.37 7.21 -1.71
N PRO A 7 -1.30 8.02 -1.64
CA PRO A 7 -1.32 9.36 -1.06
C PRO A 7 -2.00 10.39 -1.99
N ARG A 8 -3.33 10.43 -2.00
CA ARG A 8 -4.11 11.34 -2.89
C ARG A 8 -4.38 12.74 -2.33
N SER A 9 -4.53 12.90 -1.02
CA SER A 9 -5.01 14.17 -0.46
C SER A 9 -3.94 15.26 -0.56
N ASN A 10 -4.34 16.50 -0.86
CA ASN A 10 -3.40 17.63 -0.94
C ASN A 10 -2.49 17.73 0.28
N THR A 11 -3.03 17.52 1.48
CA THR A 11 -2.26 17.56 2.73
C THR A 11 -1.25 16.42 2.86
N MET A 12 -1.59 15.20 2.42
CA MET A 12 -0.64 14.08 2.37
C MET A 12 0.46 14.35 1.34
N ARG A 13 0.11 14.88 0.15
CA ARG A 13 1.10 15.24 -0.88
C ARG A 13 2.07 16.32 -0.45
N LEU A 14 1.63 17.20 0.46
CA LEU A 14 2.45 18.24 1.07
C LEU A 14 3.31 17.73 2.24
N GLY A 15 3.17 16.47 2.64
CA GLY A 15 3.95 15.88 3.72
C GLY A 15 3.67 16.41 5.12
N ILE A 16 2.55 17.11 5.31
CA ILE A 16 2.20 17.73 6.61
C ILE A 16 2.08 16.68 7.72
N PHE A 17 1.67 15.46 7.37
CA PHE A 17 1.48 14.35 8.31
C PHE A 17 2.52 13.24 8.13
N ALA A 18 3.69 13.56 7.57
CA ALA A 18 4.78 12.62 7.30
C ALA A 18 5.14 11.75 8.53
N ASP A 19 5.49 12.38 9.65
CA ASP A 19 5.88 11.67 10.88
C ASP A 19 4.71 10.88 11.50
N ALA A 20 3.52 11.48 11.54
CA ALA A 20 2.33 10.83 12.06
C ALA A 20 1.92 9.61 11.22
N LEU A 21 2.11 9.69 9.90
CA LEU A 21 1.88 8.57 9.00
C LEU A 21 2.91 7.46 9.24
N GLY A 22 4.19 7.82 9.40
CA GLY A 22 5.23 6.85 9.74
C GLY A 22 4.90 6.07 11.01
N GLN A 23 4.49 6.77 12.07
CA GLN A 23 4.05 6.14 13.32
C GLN A 23 2.80 5.26 13.15
N ALA A 24 1.83 5.69 12.33
CA ALA A 24 0.64 4.90 12.04
C ALA A 24 0.93 3.63 11.23
N LEU A 25 2.05 3.60 10.50
CA LEU A 25 2.48 2.45 9.69
C LEU A 25 3.41 1.49 10.43
N ALA A 26 4.03 1.91 11.54
CA ALA A 26 4.88 1.08 12.39
C ALA A 26 4.30 -0.31 12.76
N PRO A 27 2.99 -0.49 13.04
CA PRO A 27 2.46 -1.81 13.40
C PRO A 27 2.17 -2.73 12.20
N ALA A 28 2.41 -2.31 10.96
CA ALA A 28 2.27 -3.17 9.79
C ALA A 28 3.47 -4.11 9.64
N ASP A 29 3.28 -5.28 9.03
CA ASP A 29 4.38 -6.21 8.72
C ASP A 29 5.11 -5.78 7.44
N ALA A 30 4.40 -5.14 6.52
CA ALA A 30 4.94 -4.53 5.31
C ALA A 30 4.02 -3.40 4.82
N VAL A 31 4.62 -2.40 4.18
CA VAL A 31 3.94 -1.25 3.60
C VAL A 31 4.17 -1.22 2.10
N TYR A 32 3.10 -1.17 1.34
CA TYR A 32 3.07 -1.07 -0.11
C TYR A 32 2.58 0.33 -0.49
N PHE A 33 3.49 1.14 -1.00
CA PHE A 33 3.23 2.53 -1.30
C PHE A 33 3.11 2.73 -2.81
N TYR A 34 1.89 2.98 -3.28
CA TYR A 34 1.65 3.32 -4.68
C TYR A 34 1.87 4.81 -4.89
N GLN A 35 2.77 5.13 -5.81
CA GLN A 35 3.17 6.47 -6.17
C GLN A 35 3.00 6.64 -7.68
N PRO A 36 2.00 7.43 -8.13
CA PRO A 36 1.83 7.68 -9.54
C PRO A 36 3.04 8.48 -10.09
N PRO A 37 3.39 8.34 -11.38
CA PRO A 37 4.61 8.92 -11.95
C PRO A 37 4.75 10.44 -11.84
N ASN A 38 3.65 11.14 -11.58
CA ASN A 38 3.57 12.59 -11.47
C ASN A 38 3.60 13.11 -10.03
N GLN A 39 3.98 12.27 -9.07
CA GLN A 39 4.02 12.59 -7.65
C GLN A 39 5.32 12.09 -7.04
N ASP A 40 6.05 12.96 -6.34
CA ASP A 40 7.38 12.67 -5.76
C ASP A 40 7.39 12.59 -4.22
N TRP A 41 6.22 12.56 -3.60
CA TRP A 41 6.12 12.51 -2.14
C TRP A 41 6.10 11.08 -1.61
N ARG A 42 6.91 10.82 -0.58
CA ARG A 42 6.97 9.57 0.18
C ARG A 42 7.00 9.85 1.69
N PRO A 43 6.50 8.94 2.54
CA PRO A 43 6.73 9.02 3.97
C PRO A 43 8.25 9.02 4.25
N PRO A 44 8.72 9.76 5.27
CA PRO A 44 10.11 9.74 5.67
C PRO A 44 10.47 8.37 6.24
N ASP A 45 11.73 7.99 6.05
CA ASP A 45 12.28 6.79 6.67
C ASP A 45 12.29 7.01 8.20
N HIS A 46 11.82 6.01 8.95
CA HIS A 46 11.94 5.95 10.39
C HIS A 46 12.56 4.61 10.76
N ASP A 47 13.34 4.56 11.85
CA ASP A 47 14.03 3.35 12.29
C ASP A 47 13.06 2.19 12.58
N ASP A 48 11.81 2.51 12.96
CA ASP A 48 10.76 1.55 13.29
C ASP A 48 9.79 1.27 12.13
N LEU A 49 10.04 1.81 10.93
CA LEU A 49 9.17 1.51 9.78
C LEU A 49 9.39 0.07 9.31
N PRO A 50 8.31 -0.70 9.08
CA PRO A 50 8.41 -1.98 8.40
C PRO A 50 8.88 -1.80 6.95
N PRO A 51 9.22 -2.91 6.24
CA PRO A 51 9.60 -2.85 4.83
C PRO A 51 8.64 -2.00 4.00
N LEU A 52 9.17 -0.94 3.39
CA LEU A 52 8.44 -0.01 2.54
C LEU A 52 8.76 -0.32 1.06
N LEU A 53 7.77 -0.81 0.32
CA LEU A 53 7.90 -1.16 -1.09
C LEU A 53 7.15 -0.14 -1.96
N HIS A 54 7.83 0.40 -2.97
CA HIS A 54 7.26 1.40 -3.87
C HIS A 54 6.77 0.78 -5.18
N PHE A 55 5.58 1.21 -5.60
CA PHE A 55 4.96 0.79 -6.87
C PHE A 55 4.46 2.00 -7.64
N ASN A 56 4.63 1.99 -8.95
CA ASN A 56 4.02 2.97 -9.85
C ASN A 56 3.03 2.32 -10.84
N ASP A 57 2.83 1.01 -10.72
CA ASP A 57 1.91 0.20 -11.51
C ASP A 57 1.03 -0.64 -10.57
N VAL A 58 -0.29 -0.50 -10.71
CA VAL A 58 -1.25 -1.22 -9.84
C VAL A 58 -1.28 -2.71 -10.13
N GLY A 59 -0.98 -3.14 -11.37
CA GLY A 59 -0.89 -4.56 -11.71
C GLY A 59 0.27 -5.25 -10.98
N GLN A 60 1.46 -4.65 -11.01
CA GLN A 60 2.63 -5.14 -10.27
C GLN A 60 2.38 -5.15 -8.76
N LEU A 61 1.71 -4.13 -8.23
CA LEU A 61 1.31 -4.07 -6.83
C LEU A 61 0.36 -5.23 -6.46
N VAL A 62 -0.65 -5.50 -7.29
CA VAL A 62 -1.60 -6.61 -7.08
C VAL A 62 -0.88 -7.96 -7.08
N GLU A 63 0.01 -8.20 -8.04
CA GLU A 63 0.81 -9.44 -8.08
C GLU A 63 1.74 -9.58 -6.86
N GLN A 64 2.38 -8.50 -6.43
CA GLN A 64 3.21 -8.57 -5.24
C GLN A 64 2.37 -8.84 -3.99
N LEU A 65 1.21 -8.21 -3.85
CA LEU A 65 0.32 -8.44 -2.71
C LEU A 65 -0.21 -9.88 -2.68
N SER A 66 -0.64 -10.42 -3.82
CA SER A 66 -1.17 -11.79 -3.89
C SER A 66 -0.11 -12.84 -3.61
N THR A 67 1.14 -12.59 -3.99
CA THR A 67 2.27 -13.49 -3.71
C THR A 67 2.81 -13.38 -2.28
N SER A 68 2.66 -12.21 -1.65
CA SER A 68 3.12 -11.98 -0.27
C SER A 68 2.09 -12.40 0.77
N ALA A 69 0.80 -12.34 0.45
CA ALA A 69 -0.29 -12.65 1.35
C ALA A 69 -0.33 -14.13 1.75
N GLN A 70 -0.70 -14.38 2.99
CA GLN A 70 -0.90 -15.72 3.57
C GLN A 70 -2.28 -15.84 4.21
N SER A 71 -2.72 -17.08 4.46
CA SER A 71 -3.95 -17.33 5.21
C SER A 71 -3.83 -16.74 6.62
N GLY A 72 -4.80 -15.93 7.02
CA GLY A 72 -4.79 -15.20 8.29
C GLY A 72 -4.26 -13.77 8.20
N ASP A 73 -3.70 -13.36 7.06
CA ASP A 73 -3.30 -11.97 6.87
C ASP A 73 -4.48 -11.02 6.71
N HIS A 74 -4.28 -9.79 7.16
CA HIS A 74 -5.17 -8.67 6.90
C HIS A 74 -4.47 -7.69 5.96
N ILE A 75 -5.08 -7.41 4.81
CA ILE A 75 -4.61 -6.37 3.88
C ILE A 75 -5.46 -5.12 4.08
N LEU A 76 -4.83 -4.03 4.49
CA LEU A 76 -5.49 -2.73 4.71
C LEU A 76 -5.17 -1.78 3.56
N ILE A 77 -6.15 -1.50 2.70
CA ILE A 77 -6.00 -0.56 1.58
C ILE A 77 -6.53 0.81 1.99
N MET A 78 -5.67 1.83 1.91
CA MET A 78 -5.97 3.21 2.27
C MET A 78 -5.80 4.12 1.06
N SER A 79 -6.92 4.51 0.45
CA SER A 79 -6.98 5.49 -0.64
C SER A 79 -8.24 6.36 -0.52
N ASN A 80 -8.14 7.59 -0.99
CA ASN A 80 -9.28 8.51 -1.15
C ASN A 80 -9.78 8.57 -2.61
N GLY A 81 -9.33 7.66 -3.48
CA GLY A 81 -9.64 7.66 -4.91
C GLY A 81 -10.05 6.29 -5.42
N GLY A 82 -10.18 6.17 -6.74
CA GLY A 82 -10.55 4.91 -7.39
C GLY A 82 -9.43 3.86 -7.38
N PHE A 83 -8.17 4.27 -7.19
CA PHE A 83 -6.98 3.38 -7.10
C PHE A 83 -6.99 2.26 -8.16
N GLU A 84 -7.35 2.59 -9.40
CA GLU A 84 -7.55 1.65 -10.51
C GLU A 84 -8.36 0.38 -10.16
N ASN A 85 -9.37 0.51 -9.30
CA ASN A 85 -10.20 -0.58 -8.79
C ASN A 85 -9.39 -1.70 -8.11
N ILE A 86 -8.28 -1.35 -7.44
CA ILE A 86 -7.36 -2.31 -6.78
C ILE A 86 -8.09 -3.28 -5.85
N HIS A 87 -9.17 -2.84 -5.19
CA HIS A 87 -9.91 -3.68 -4.25
C HIS A 87 -10.45 -4.94 -4.94
N GLN A 88 -11.15 -4.77 -6.08
CA GLN A 88 -11.68 -5.90 -6.83
C GLN A 88 -10.56 -6.69 -7.49
N ARG A 89 -9.59 -6.02 -8.11
CA ARG A 89 -8.46 -6.68 -8.79
C ARG A 89 -7.68 -7.59 -7.85
N LEU A 90 -7.46 -7.16 -6.61
CA LEU A 90 -6.78 -7.94 -5.60
C LEU A 90 -7.64 -9.13 -5.13
N LEU A 91 -8.94 -8.93 -4.90
CA LEU A 91 -9.84 -10.02 -4.54
C LEU A 91 -9.89 -11.12 -5.60
N ASP A 92 -10.04 -10.73 -6.88
CA ASP A 92 -10.03 -11.66 -8.01
C ASP A 92 -8.72 -12.45 -8.04
N ARG A 93 -7.59 -11.76 -7.89
CA ARG A 93 -6.26 -12.40 -7.92
C ARG A 93 -6.03 -13.34 -6.74
N LEU A 94 -6.41 -12.94 -5.52
CA LEU A 94 -6.32 -13.80 -4.34
C LEU A 94 -7.20 -15.05 -4.50
N GLN A 95 -8.38 -14.91 -5.09
CA GLN A 95 -9.24 -16.05 -5.37
C GLN A 95 -8.57 -17.04 -6.32
N GLU A 96 -7.92 -16.57 -7.39
CA GLU A 96 -7.13 -17.43 -8.29
C GLU A 96 -5.96 -18.13 -7.57
N CYS A 97 -5.26 -17.41 -6.68
CA CYS A 97 -4.09 -17.92 -5.96
C CYS A 97 -4.44 -18.98 -4.89
N PHE A 98 -5.59 -18.85 -4.21
CA PHE A 98 -5.96 -19.71 -3.08
C PHE A 98 -7.07 -20.72 -3.37
N THR A 99 -7.66 -20.70 -4.57
CA THR A 99 -8.70 -21.67 -4.98
C THR A 99 -8.19 -22.71 -5.99
N ALA A 100 -6.89 -22.72 -6.29
CA ALA A 100 -6.22 -23.77 -7.07
C ALA A 100 -5.66 -24.86 -6.16
#